data_AF-A0A6B2T6K8-F1
#
_entry.id   AF-A0A6B2T6K8-F1
#
_cell.length_a   1.000
_cell.length_b   1.000
_cell.length_c   1.000
_cell.angle_alpha   90.00
_cell.angle_beta   90.00
_cell.angle_gamma   90.00
#
_symmetry.space_group_name_H-M   'P 1'
#
loop_
_entity.id
_entity.type
_entity.pdbx_description
1 polymer ?
#
loop_
_entity_poly.entity_id
_entity_poly.type
_entity_poly.pdbx_seq_one_letter_code
_entity_poly.pdbx_strand_id
1 'polypeptide(L)'
;LAAVVGLGGTAVWQHQRAEDARDQARQVQEQTREQAQELAAVLAAPDARTRTGGLTDGARGTVVASRSLDKAVFIADGMAPPPKGKVYQLWFDDGGSMRSAGLMDPDRSAATVLMRGGIGKATGMGITVEPAGGSDEPTSSPVALMELPT
;
A
#
# COMPACT_ATOMS: atom_id res chain seq x y z
N LEU A 1 31.43 -37.65 46.35
CA LEU A 1 31.05 -37.80 44.92
C LEU A 1 29.89 -36.85 44.69
N ALA A 2 30.15 -35.67 44.11
CA ALA A 2 29.90 -35.32 42.69
C ALA A 2 28.42 -34.94 42.47
N ALA A 3 28.02 -33.85 41.82
CA ALA A 3 28.70 -32.89 40.95
C ALA A 3 27.96 -31.54 40.96
N VAL A 4 28.70 -30.45 40.77
CA VAL A 4 28.20 -29.11 40.45
C VAL A 4 27.98 -29.03 38.93
N VAL A 5 26.78 -28.68 38.46
CA VAL A 5 26.43 -28.40 37.05
C VAL A 5 25.26 -27.39 37.07
N GLY A 6 25.23 -26.22 36.44
CA GLY A 6 26.17 -25.40 35.69
C GLY A 6 25.46 -24.04 35.48
N LEU A 7 25.82 -23.01 36.24
CA LEU A 7 25.15 -21.69 36.23
C LEU A 7 25.89 -20.69 35.32
N GLY A 8 26.12 -21.05 34.06
CA GLY A 8 26.86 -20.20 33.10
C GLY A 8 26.09 -19.77 31.85
N GLY A 9 24.86 -20.22 31.65
CA GLY A 9 24.22 -20.22 30.32
C GLY A 9 23.26 -19.08 29.96
N THR A 10 22.98 -18.10 30.84
CA THR A 10 21.87 -17.14 30.60
C THR A 10 22.28 -15.74 30.12
N ALA A 11 23.56 -15.34 30.22
CA ALA A 11 23.95 -13.97 29.87
C ALA A 11 24.05 -13.71 28.35
N VAL A 12 24.41 -14.72 27.55
CA VAL A 12 24.71 -14.53 26.12
C VAL A 12 23.45 -14.46 25.26
N TRP A 13 22.38 -15.16 25.66
CA TRP A 13 21.16 -15.20 24.85
C TRP A 13 20.30 -13.92 24.96
N GLN A 14 20.39 -13.22 26.10
CA GLN A 14 19.66 -11.97 26.31
C GLN A 14 20.20 -10.82 25.44
N HIS A 15 21.49 -10.86 25.08
CA HIS A 15 22.12 -9.85 24.24
C HIS A 15 21.73 -10.01 22.76
N GLN A 16 21.74 -11.25 22.27
CA GLN A 16 21.40 -11.59 20.87
C GLN A 16 19.98 -11.10 20.49
N ARG A 17 18.99 -11.28 21.38
CA ARG A 17 17.62 -10.79 21.15
C ARG A 17 17.49 -9.28 21.02
N ALA A 18 18.32 -8.53 21.74
CA ALA A 18 18.27 -7.08 21.70
C ALA A 18 18.91 -6.51 20.43
N GLU A 19 19.91 -7.20 19.87
CA GLU A 19 20.49 -6.86 18.57
C GLU A 19 19.53 -7.21 17.44
N ASP A 20 18.95 -8.43 17.44
CA ASP A 20 17.96 -8.86 16.45
C ASP A 20 16.76 -7.90 16.38
N ALA A 21 16.23 -7.48 17.53
CA ALA A 21 15.11 -6.54 17.58
C ALA A 21 15.48 -5.16 17.02
N ARG A 22 16.73 -4.70 17.22
CA ARG A 22 17.21 -3.43 16.66
C ARG A 22 17.40 -3.52 15.16
N ASP A 23 17.93 -4.63 14.66
CA ASP A 23 18.10 -4.87 13.23
C ASP A 23 16.75 -4.94 12.51
N GLN A 24 15.77 -5.65 13.08
CA GLN A 24 14.40 -5.66 12.57
C GLN A 24 13.79 -4.25 12.56
N ALA A 25 13.94 -3.50 13.65
CA ALA A 25 13.43 -2.13 13.72
C ALA A 25 14.09 -1.21 12.69
N ARG A 26 15.40 -1.36 12.45
CA ARG A 26 16.13 -0.63 11.39
C ARG A 26 15.58 -0.97 10.01
N GLN A 27 15.41 -2.25 9.71
CA GLN A 27 14.89 -2.70 8.41
C GLN A 27 13.48 -2.16 8.13
N VAL A 28 12.57 -2.23 9.11
CA VAL A 28 11.21 -1.69 8.96
C VAL A 28 11.25 -0.16 8.76
N GLN A 29 12.13 0.54 9.46
CA GLN A 29 12.32 1.99 9.29
C GLN A 29 12.86 2.33 7.90
N GLU A 30 13.85 1.58 7.40
CA GLU A 30 14.43 1.76 6.07
C GLU A 30 13.37 1.55 4.99
N GLN A 31 12.61 0.44 5.06
CA GLN A 31 11.51 0.16 4.13
C GLN A 31 10.43 1.26 4.16
N THR A 32 10.06 1.73 5.35
CA THR A 32 9.07 2.82 5.50
C THR A 32 9.60 4.11 4.88
N ARG A 33 10.89 4.41 5.09
CA ARG A 33 11.54 5.60 4.55
C ARG A 33 11.61 5.55 3.03
N GLU A 34 11.97 4.40 2.46
CA GLU A 34 12.00 4.19 1.01
C GLU A 34 10.61 4.40 0.39
N GLN A 35 9.56 3.80 0.96
CA GLN A 35 8.19 4.00 0.50
C GLN A 35 7.76 5.47 0.56
N ALA A 36 8.09 6.18 1.65
CA ALA A 36 7.78 7.59 1.79
C ALA A 36 8.55 8.45 0.76
N GLN A 37 9.79 8.10 0.44
CA GLN A 37 10.58 8.76 -0.59
C GLN A 37 10.00 8.54 -1.99
N GLU A 38 9.56 7.33 -2.32
CA GLU A 38 8.91 7.05 -3.59
C GLU A 38 7.59 7.80 -3.75
N LEU A 39 6.76 7.79 -2.70
CA LEU A 39 5.53 8.58 -2.65
C LEU A 39 5.82 10.06 -2.89
N ALA A 40 6.78 10.64 -2.16
CA ALA A 40 7.17 12.04 -2.31
C ALA A 40 7.71 12.33 -3.71
N ALA A 41 8.49 11.42 -4.31
CA ALA A 41 9.04 11.57 -5.65
C ALA A 41 7.93 11.66 -6.71
N VAL A 42 6.88 10.83 -6.61
CA VAL A 42 5.74 10.91 -7.53
C VAL A 42 4.98 12.22 -7.36
N LEU A 43 4.70 12.63 -6.13
CA LEU A 43 3.95 13.85 -5.85
C LEU A 43 4.72 15.12 -6.27
N ALA A 44 6.05 15.09 -6.23
CA ALA A 44 6.90 16.21 -6.60
C ALA A 44 7.45 16.14 -8.04
N ALA A 45 7.11 15.11 -8.81
CA ALA A 45 7.64 14.94 -10.16
C ALA A 45 7.21 16.11 -11.07
N PRO A 46 8.10 16.65 -11.93
CA PRO A 46 7.75 17.77 -12.82
C PRO A 46 6.63 17.45 -13.81
N ASP A 47 6.47 16.17 -14.17
CA ASP A 47 5.40 15.66 -15.03
C ASP A 47 4.22 15.09 -14.25
N ALA A 48 4.19 15.23 -12.92
CA ALA A 48 3.09 14.78 -12.10
C ALA A 48 1.80 15.49 -12.52
N ARG A 49 0.78 14.70 -12.85
CA ARG A 49 -0.56 15.20 -13.15
C ARG A 49 -1.57 14.55 -12.22
N THR A 50 -2.67 15.25 -12.00
CA THR A 50 -3.66 14.87 -11.00
C THR A 50 -5.04 14.79 -11.63
N ARG A 51 -5.81 13.78 -11.25
CA ARG A 51 -7.24 13.68 -11.55
C ARG A 51 -8.03 13.34 -10.30
N THR A 52 -9.08 14.11 -10.03
CA THR A 52 -9.98 13.91 -8.90
C THR A 52 -11.35 13.45 -9.39
N GLY A 53 -11.98 12.56 -8.63
CA GLY A 53 -13.32 12.03 -8.92
C GLY A 53 -14.11 11.80 -7.64
N GLY A 54 -15.44 11.78 -7.76
CA GLY A 54 -16.31 11.31 -6.70
C GLY A 54 -16.23 9.78 -6.59
N LEU A 55 -16.28 9.29 -5.35
CA LEU A 55 -16.44 7.88 -5.02
C LEU A 55 -17.85 7.65 -4.46
N THR A 56 -18.13 6.45 -3.97
CA THR A 56 -19.41 6.15 -3.29
C THR A 56 -19.60 6.98 -2.03
N ASP A 57 -20.85 7.23 -1.66
CA ASP A 57 -21.25 7.86 -0.39
C ASP A 57 -20.67 9.26 -0.14
N GLY A 58 -20.34 9.99 -1.21
CA GLY A 58 -19.80 11.36 -1.13
C GLY A 58 -18.30 11.44 -0.83
N ALA A 59 -17.62 10.29 -0.76
CA ALA A 59 -16.16 10.24 -0.67
C ALA A 59 -15.50 10.78 -1.94
N ARG A 60 -14.23 11.17 -1.84
CA ARG A 60 -13.43 11.69 -2.96
C ARG A 60 -12.16 10.89 -3.14
N GLY A 61 -11.82 10.65 -4.40
CA GLY A 61 -10.57 10.00 -4.80
C GLY A 61 -9.76 10.94 -5.67
N THR A 62 -8.45 10.96 -5.47
CA THR A 62 -7.49 11.69 -6.30
C THR A 62 -6.38 10.75 -6.69
N VAL A 63 -6.12 10.65 -7.99
CA VAL A 63 -4.95 9.94 -8.52
C VAL A 63 -3.93 10.97 -9.01
N VAL A 64 -2.68 10.81 -8.57
CA VAL A 64 -1.52 11.55 -9.04
C VAL A 64 -0.64 10.56 -9.80
N ALA A 65 -0.25 10.89 -11.03
CA ALA A 65 0.56 10.02 -11.86
C ALA A 65 1.74 10.77 -12.46
N SER A 66 2.91 10.13 -12.46
CA SER A 66 4.08 10.54 -13.24
C SER A 66 4.41 9.42 -14.23
N ARG A 67 4.28 9.73 -15.52
CA ARG A 67 4.55 8.76 -16.60
C ARG A 67 6.05 8.51 -16.75
N SER A 68 6.88 9.53 -16.51
CA SER A 68 8.34 9.40 -16.56
C SER A 68 8.90 8.51 -15.45
N LEU A 69 8.27 8.52 -14.27
CA LEU A 69 8.61 7.62 -13.16
C LEU A 69 7.87 6.27 -13.22
N ASP A 70 6.94 6.11 -14.16
CA ASP A 70 6.04 4.96 -14.27
C ASP A 70 5.30 4.63 -12.94
N LYS A 71 4.86 5.66 -12.21
CA LYS A 71 4.28 5.49 -10.86
C LYS A 71 3.05 6.35 -10.66
N ALA A 72 2.11 5.83 -9.87
CA ALA A 72 0.90 6.51 -9.47
C ALA A 72 0.65 6.43 -7.96
N VAL A 73 -0.03 7.43 -7.43
CA VAL A 73 -0.43 7.55 -6.04
C VAL A 73 -1.92 7.80 -6.01
N PHE A 74 -2.65 7.04 -5.19
CA PHE A 74 -4.06 7.26 -4.94
C PHE A 74 -4.25 7.85 -3.54
N ILE A 75 -5.09 8.88 -3.45
CA ILE A 75 -5.45 9.57 -2.22
C ILE A 75 -6.97 9.52 -2.10
N ALA A 76 -7.47 8.89 -1.04
CA ALA A 76 -8.88 8.86 -0.70
C ALA A 76 -9.16 9.71 0.54
N ASP A 77 -10.33 10.35 0.54
CA ASP A 77 -10.86 11.12 1.65
C ASP A 77 -12.35 10.80 1.85
N GLY A 78 -12.74 10.56 3.10
CA GLY A 78 -14.13 10.31 3.49
C GLY A 78 -14.69 8.94 3.11
N MET A 79 -13.85 7.96 2.78
CA MET A 79 -14.34 6.61 2.51
C MET A 79 -14.86 5.93 3.78
N ALA A 80 -16.04 5.30 3.67
CA ALA A 80 -16.54 4.43 4.72
C ALA A 80 -15.59 3.23 4.90
N PRO A 81 -15.46 2.67 6.11
CA PRO A 81 -14.73 1.43 6.31
C PRO A 81 -15.32 0.29 5.47
N PRO A 82 -14.50 -0.61 4.90
CA PRO A 82 -15.02 -1.76 4.18
C PRO A 82 -15.80 -2.68 5.13
N PRO A 83 -16.72 -3.52 4.60
CA PRO A 83 -17.39 -4.53 5.41
C PRO A 83 -16.41 -5.41 6.18
N LYS A 84 -16.84 -5.96 7.32
CA LYS A 84 -15.98 -6.81 8.16
C LYS A 84 -15.37 -7.97 7.36
N GLY A 85 -14.05 -8.14 7.47
CA GLY A 85 -13.31 -9.18 6.76
C GLY A 85 -13.07 -8.87 5.27
N LYS A 86 -13.28 -7.62 4.85
CA LYS A 86 -13.00 -7.12 3.50
C LYS A 86 -11.98 -5.99 3.54
N VAL A 87 -11.43 -5.68 2.38
CA VAL A 87 -10.49 -4.59 2.14
C VAL A 87 -10.85 -3.87 0.85
N TYR A 88 -10.49 -2.59 0.73
CA TYR A 88 -10.51 -1.95 -0.58
C TYR A 88 -9.22 -2.27 -1.32
N GLN A 89 -9.35 -2.75 -2.55
CA GLN A 89 -8.22 -3.04 -3.43
C GLN A 89 -8.21 -2.07 -4.61
N LEU A 90 -7.03 -1.53 -4.90
CA LEU A 90 -6.76 -0.69 -6.05
C LEU A 90 -6.31 -1.55 -7.22
N TRP A 91 -6.68 -1.13 -8.42
CA TRP A 91 -6.34 -1.81 -9.67
C TRP A 91 -5.87 -0.81 -10.70
N PHE A 92 -4.90 -1.18 -11.52
CA PHE A 92 -4.63 -0.53 -12.80
C PHE A 92 -5.54 -1.13 -13.87
N ASP A 93 -6.14 -0.28 -14.71
CA ASP A 93 -6.98 -0.69 -15.84
C ASP A 93 -6.15 -0.66 -17.13
N ASP A 94 -5.72 -1.84 -17.56
CA ASP A 94 -4.95 -2.10 -18.77
C ASP A 94 -5.88 -2.43 -19.96
N GLY A 95 -6.82 -1.54 -20.29
CA GLY A 95 -7.74 -1.72 -21.41
C GLY A 95 -8.84 -2.75 -21.15
N GLY A 96 -9.41 -2.73 -19.95
CA GLY A 96 -10.43 -3.63 -19.44
C GLY A 96 -9.90 -4.75 -18.55
N SER A 97 -8.57 -4.95 -18.51
CA SER A 97 -7.93 -5.93 -17.61
C SER A 97 -7.46 -5.22 -16.34
N MET A 98 -7.97 -5.66 -15.19
CA MET A 98 -7.67 -5.08 -13.88
C MET A 98 -6.48 -5.79 -13.24
N ARG A 99 -5.36 -5.09 -13.09
CA ARG A 99 -4.13 -5.59 -12.47
C ARG A 99 -3.98 -5.02 -11.07
N SER A 100 -3.72 -5.88 -10.07
CA SER A 100 -3.62 -5.45 -8.66
C SER A 100 -2.59 -4.34 -8.48
N ALA A 101 -3.01 -3.25 -7.85
CA ALA A 101 -2.22 -2.05 -7.63
C ALA A 101 -2.07 -1.69 -6.14
N GLY A 102 -2.45 -2.58 -5.23
CA GLY A 102 -2.29 -2.39 -3.78
C GLY A 102 -3.60 -2.40 -3.01
N LEU A 103 -3.46 -2.43 -1.69
CA LEU A 103 -4.58 -2.49 -0.76
C LEU A 103 -4.61 -1.20 0.05
N MET A 104 -5.81 -0.73 0.36
CA MET A 104 -6.00 0.35 1.32
C MET A 104 -6.08 -0.24 2.74
N ASP A 105 -5.56 0.49 3.72
CA ASP A 105 -5.73 0.14 5.12
C ASP A 105 -7.23 0.22 5.49
N PRO A 106 -7.87 -0.90 5.90
CA PRO A 106 -9.30 -0.93 6.20
C PRO A 106 -9.67 -0.10 7.44
N ASP A 107 -8.71 0.23 8.29
CA ASP A 107 -8.94 0.98 9.54
C ASP A 107 -8.82 2.50 9.34
N ARG A 108 -8.58 2.97 8.10
CA ARG A 108 -8.32 4.37 7.77
C ARG A 108 -9.36 4.90 6.77
N SER A 109 -10.12 5.91 7.19
CA SER A 109 -11.08 6.62 6.31
C SER A 109 -10.43 7.54 5.29
N ALA A 110 -9.18 7.95 5.54
CA ALA A 110 -8.31 8.65 4.61
C ALA A 110 -7.04 7.83 4.41
N ALA A 111 -6.71 7.55 3.15
CA ALA A 111 -5.58 6.72 2.79
C ALA A 111 -4.83 7.35 1.62
N THR A 112 -3.50 7.35 1.72
CA THR A 112 -2.59 7.65 0.62
C THR A 112 -1.84 6.37 0.31
N VAL A 113 -2.02 5.84 -0.89
CA VAL A 113 -1.47 4.56 -1.33
C VAL A 113 -0.60 4.81 -2.55
N LEU A 114 0.68 4.49 -2.45
CA LEU A 114 1.53 4.32 -3.62
C LEU A 114 1.06 3.06 -4.35
N MET A 115 0.59 3.22 -5.59
CA MET A 115 0.07 2.10 -6.36
C MET A 115 1.24 1.18 -6.74
N ARG A 116 1.11 -0.11 -6.41
CA ARG A 116 2.12 -1.13 -6.67
C ARG A 116 2.18 -1.47 -8.16
N GLY A 117 3.41 -1.64 -8.65
CA GLY A 117 3.68 -1.89 -10.06
C GLY A 117 3.68 -0.60 -10.89
N GLY A 118 4.10 -0.73 -12.14
CA GLY A 118 4.14 0.38 -13.08
C GLY A 118 2.76 0.76 -13.61
N ILE A 119 2.60 2.03 -14.01
CA ILE A 119 1.45 2.46 -14.81
C ILE A 119 1.43 1.67 -16.12
N GLY A 120 2.56 1.60 -16.82
CA GLY A 120 2.71 0.93 -18.10
C GLY A 120 1.67 1.43 -19.12
N LYS A 121 0.87 0.50 -19.65
CA LYS A 121 -0.19 0.78 -20.63
C LYS A 121 -1.53 1.16 -20.00
N ALA A 122 -1.60 1.25 -18.67
CA ALA A 122 -2.85 1.56 -17.99
C ALA A 122 -3.38 2.93 -18.41
N THR A 123 -4.67 2.98 -18.71
CA THR A 123 -5.41 4.20 -19.03
C THR A 123 -6.28 4.65 -17.87
N GLY A 124 -6.54 3.76 -16.91
CA GLY A 124 -7.34 4.04 -15.73
C GLY A 124 -6.91 3.26 -14.50
N MET A 125 -7.71 3.43 -13.46
CA MET A 125 -7.66 2.67 -12.24
C MET A 125 -9.06 2.34 -11.75
N GLY A 126 -9.16 1.28 -10.95
CA GLY A 126 -10.39 0.86 -10.31
C GLY A 126 -10.21 0.62 -8.82
N ILE A 127 -11.33 0.61 -8.10
CA ILE A 127 -11.41 0.25 -6.68
C ILE A 127 -12.53 -0.77 -6.51
N THR A 128 -12.27 -1.85 -5.79
CA THR A 128 -13.26 -2.89 -5.47
C THR A 128 -13.22 -3.25 -3.99
N VAL A 129 -14.24 -3.97 -3.52
CA VAL A 129 -14.30 -4.52 -2.16
C VAL A 129 -13.94 -6.01 -2.24
N GLU A 130 -12.76 -6.35 -1.73
CA GLU A 130 -12.17 -7.68 -1.85
C GLU A 130 -12.10 -8.39 -0.49
N PRO A 131 -11.96 -9.73 -0.43
CA PRO A 131 -11.60 -10.45 0.79
C PRO A 131 -10.36 -9.85 1.48
N ALA A 132 -10.25 -10.04 2.79
CA ALA A 132 -9.03 -9.68 3.52
C ALA A 132 -7.79 -10.31 2.85
N GLY A 133 -6.75 -9.50 2.63
CA GLY A 133 -5.55 -9.89 1.87
C GLY A 133 -5.64 -9.58 0.36
N GLY A 134 -6.81 -9.20 -0.14
CA GLY A 134 -7.04 -8.90 -1.55
C GLY A 134 -7.35 -10.13 -2.40
N SER A 135 -7.36 -9.90 -3.71
CA SER A 135 -7.63 -10.89 -4.76
C SER A 135 -6.64 -10.71 -5.91
N ASP A 136 -6.44 -11.78 -6.69
CA ASP A 136 -5.63 -11.72 -7.92
C ASP A 136 -6.38 -11.02 -9.06
N GLU A 137 -7.71 -11.13 -9.07
CA GLU A 137 -8.63 -10.46 -9.99
C GLU A 137 -9.82 -9.89 -9.20
N PRO A 138 -10.51 -8.84 -9.71
CA PRO A 138 -11.70 -8.29 -9.07
C PRO A 138 -12.77 -9.36 -8.77
N THR A 139 -13.24 -9.44 -7.53
CA THR A 139 -14.34 -10.35 -7.15
C THR A 139 -15.67 -9.64 -6.95
N SER A 140 -15.65 -8.30 -6.91
CA SER A 140 -16.85 -7.46 -6.81
C SER A 140 -16.95 -6.47 -7.96
N SER A 141 -18.13 -5.90 -8.16
CA SER A 141 -18.27 -4.71 -8.99
C SER A 141 -17.38 -3.57 -8.48
N PRO A 142 -16.82 -2.74 -9.37
CA PRO A 142 -16.05 -1.58 -8.95
C PRO A 142 -16.91 -0.59 -8.14
N VAL A 143 -16.36 -0.12 -7.02
CA VAL A 143 -16.94 1.02 -6.28
C VAL A 143 -16.54 2.34 -6.93
N ALA A 144 -15.42 2.35 -7.66
CA ALA A 144 -15.00 3.49 -8.46
C ALA A 144 -14.16 3.05 -9.65
N LEU A 145 -14.27 3.82 -10.73
CA LEU A 145 -13.39 3.78 -11.89
C LEU A 145 -12.96 5.22 -12.18
N MET A 146 -11.67 5.43 -12.39
CA MET A 146 -11.10 6.73 -12.68
C MET A 146 -10.07 6.57 -13.78
N GLU A 147 -10.11 7.40 -14.81
CA GLU A 147 -8.99 7.40 -15.75
C GLU A 147 -7.75 8.01 -15.10
N LEU A 148 -6.58 7.60 -15.56
CA LEU A 148 -5.33 8.23 -15.17
C LEU A 148 -5.19 9.57 -15.89
N PRO A 149 -4.59 10.58 -15.25
CA PRO A 149 -4.28 11.82 -15.93
C PRO A 149 -3.24 11.54 -17.01
N THR A 150 -3.54 11.98 -18.23
CA THR A 150 -2.62 11.96 -19.38
C THR A 150 -1.69 13.13 -19.34
#